data_AF-F4RVA4-F1
#
_entry.id   AF-F4RVA4-F1
#
_cell.length_a   1.000
_cell.length_b   1.000
_cell.length_c   1.000
_cell.angle_alpha   90.00
_cell.angle_beta   90.00
_cell.angle_gamma   90.00
#
_symmetry.space_group_name_H-M   'P 1'
#
loop_
_entity.id
_entity.type
_entity.pdbx_description
1 polymer ?
#
loop_
_entity_poly.entity_id
_entity_poly.type
_entity_poly.pdbx_seq_one_letter_code
_entity_poly.pdbx_strand_id
1 'polypeptide(L)'
;MNSADNSFLTITSVKHLLDLRLVSKSWTIAVPPFIYTSLNLKSLWAERAGRHIRLLEYVPVNLNQDPTPIICALQNTLEGLFVTSLPDEIPPTIYNVCFPKLKSLRFMLIDTLASPPIWLEWSFFQTIEVFITSYSDTRDYWYETMTGSNSYLIAQAVNLKKFIFFTGEGEILWDFDLVAAFKAHGIGCCFSTEMSHTEILSCVKELDIEEQQ
;
A
#
# COMPACT_ATOMS: atom_id res chain seq x y z
N MET A 1 24.31 20.41 24.15
CA MET A 1 24.33 20.76 22.71
C MET A 1 22.89 20.96 22.27
N ASN A 2 22.51 22.21 21.95
CA ASN A 2 21.15 22.53 21.52
C ASN A 2 21.00 22.15 20.04
N SER A 3 20.01 21.31 19.73
CA SER A 3 19.70 20.83 18.38
C SER A 3 19.00 21.90 17.49
N ALA A 4 19.20 23.18 17.77
CA ALA A 4 18.48 24.30 17.15
C ALA A 4 19.17 24.88 15.89
N ASP A 5 20.40 24.46 15.57
CA ASP A 5 21.19 25.04 14.46
C ASP A 5 21.04 24.33 13.10
N ASN A 6 20.19 23.31 13.00
CA ASN A 6 19.91 22.69 11.71
C ASN A 6 18.73 23.41 11.06
N SER A 7 19.02 24.31 10.12
CA SER A 7 18.00 24.96 9.30
C SER A 7 17.20 23.89 8.53
N PHE A 8 15.94 23.69 8.90
CA PHE A 8 15.04 22.81 8.16
C PHE A 8 14.80 23.36 6.75
N LEU A 9 14.63 22.47 5.77
CA LEU A 9 14.19 22.87 4.44
C LEU A 9 12.82 23.53 4.54
N THR A 10 12.68 24.72 3.96
CA THR A 10 11.36 25.35 3.82
C THR A 10 10.50 24.56 2.82
N ILE A 11 9.17 24.66 2.92
CA ILE A 11 8.25 24.06 1.94
C ILE A 11 8.60 24.50 0.51
N THR A 12 9.01 25.76 0.34
CA THR A 12 9.45 26.29 -0.96
C THR A 12 10.71 25.57 -1.46
N SER A 13 11.70 25.36 -0.59
CA SER A 13 12.91 24.61 -0.91
C SER A 13 12.62 23.15 -1.26
N VAL A 14 11.69 22.51 -0.54
CA VAL A 14 11.23 21.15 -0.83
C VAL A 14 10.62 21.10 -2.22
N LYS A 15 9.68 22.00 -2.55
CA LYS A 15 9.06 22.07 -3.87
C LYS A 15 10.09 22.22 -4.99
N HIS A 16 11.01 23.18 -4.86
CA HIS A 16 12.06 23.38 -5.87
C HIS A 16 12.95 22.15 -6.04
N LEU A 17 13.32 21.49 -4.94
CA LEU A 17 14.06 20.24 -5.01
C LEU A 17 13.23 19.16 -5.73
N LEU A 18 11.92 19.06 -5.48
CA LEU A 18 11.06 18.12 -6.22
C LEU A 18 10.99 18.45 -7.71
N ASP A 19 10.97 19.73 -8.08
CA ASP A 19 10.98 20.13 -9.48
C ASP A 19 12.28 19.74 -10.18
N LEU A 20 13.41 19.68 -9.45
CA LEU A 20 14.68 19.18 -10.00
C LEU A 20 14.62 17.71 -10.43
N ARG A 21 13.68 16.92 -9.90
CA ARG A 21 13.46 15.53 -10.35
C ARG A 21 13.12 15.45 -11.84
N LEU A 22 12.54 16.52 -12.39
CA LEU A 22 12.12 16.61 -13.79
C LEU A 22 13.25 17.02 -14.72
N VAL A 23 14.39 17.46 -14.18
CA VAL A 23 15.51 18.00 -14.96
C VAL A 23 16.38 16.87 -15.54
N SER A 24 16.64 15.80 -14.78
CA SER A 24 17.36 14.62 -15.30
C SER A 24 17.14 13.36 -14.45
N LYS A 25 17.39 12.18 -15.05
CA LYS A 25 17.30 10.88 -14.37
C LYS A 25 18.15 10.81 -13.09
N SER A 26 19.33 11.44 -13.08
CA SER A 26 20.21 11.48 -11.90
C SER A 26 19.57 12.25 -10.75
N TRP A 27 18.87 13.35 -11.02
CA TRP A 27 18.13 14.11 -10.01
C TRP A 27 16.86 13.39 -9.56
N THR A 28 16.17 12.68 -10.46
CA THR A 28 15.03 11.83 -10.10
C THR A 28 15.41 10.79 -9.03
N ILE A 29 16.63 10.24 -9.12
CA ILE A 29 17.14 9.25 -8.15
C ILE A 29 17.63 9.91 -6.87
N ALA A 30 18.35 11.05 -6.97
CA ALA A 30 19.03 11.66 -5.82
C ALA A 30 18.13 12.54 -4.93
N VAL A 31 17.13 13.20 -5.50
CA VAL A 31 16.30 14.17 -4.78
C VAL A 31 15.38 13.53 -3.73
N PRO A 32 14.62 12.45 -4.03
CA PRO A 32 13.68 11.90 -3.06
C PRO A 32 14.38 11.47 -1.75
N PRO A 33 15.46 10.68 -1.77
CA PRO A 33 16.16 10.28 -0.54
C PRO A 33 16.67 11.48 0.26
N PHE A 34 17.18 12.50 -0.42
CA PHE A 34 17.63 13.74 0.22
C PHE A 34 16.47 14.45 0.91
N ILE A 35 15.34 14.64 0.21
CA ILE A 35 14.14 15.26 0.78
C ILE A 35 13.60 14.48 1.97
N TYR A 36 13.48 13.15 1.87
CA TYR A 36 13.01 12.32 2.98
C TYR A 36 13.94 12.39 4.20
N THR A 37 15.25 12.41 3.97
CA THR A 37 16.25 12.55 5.04
C THR A 37 16.25 13.95 5.66
N SER A 38 16.16 15.01 4.84
CA SER A 38 16.18 16.40 5.26
C SER A 38 14.89 16.87 5.91
N LEU A 39 13.75 16.33 5.48
CA LEU A 39 12.47 16.54 6.16
C LEU A 39 12.46 15.90 7.55
N ASN A 40 13.43 15.01 7.84
CA ASN A 40 13.62 14.34 9.12
C ASN A 40 12.26 14.01 9.71
N LEU A 41 11.45 13.26 8.92
CA LEU A 41 10.08 12.84 9.24
C LEU A 41 10.13 11.91 10.46
N LYS A 42 10.59 12.46 11.58
CA LYS A 42 10.47 11.94 12.92
C LYS A 42 8.99 11.94 13.24
N SER A 43 8.56 10.94 14.00
CA SER A 43 7.16 10.69 14.38
C SER A 43 6.37 11.96 14.72
N LEU A 44 7.02 12.94 15.38
CA LEU A 44 6.43 14.22 15.77
C LEU A 44 5.79 15.05 14.63
N TRP A 45 6.29 15.01 13.40
CA TRP A 45 5.62 15.70 12.28
C TRP A 45 4.41 14.91 11.78
N ALA A 46 4.54 13.59 11.68
CA ALA A 46 3.40 12.72 11.36
C ALA A 46 2.29 12.82 12.43
N GLU A 47 2.65 12.92 13.71
CA GLU A 47 1.69 13.08 14.81
C GLU A 47 0.92 14.43 14.76
N ARG A 48 1.55 15.50 14.28
CA ARG A 48 0.93 16.85 14.25
C ARG A 48 0.31 17.21 12.90
N ALA A 49 1.03 16.99 11.81
CA ALA A 49 0.60 17.33 10.45
C ALA A 49 -0.04 16.14 9.71
N GLY A 50 0.20 14.91 10.16
CA GLY A 50 -0.36 13.70 9.56
C GLY A 50 -1.87 13.50 9.77
N ARG A 51 -2.53 14.39 10.52
CA ARG A 51 -4.00 14.38 10.70
C ARG A 51 -4.79 14.39 9.40
N HIS A 52 -4.18 14.89 8.32
CA HIS A 52 -4.78 14.94 6.98
C HIS A 52 -4.19 13.91 6.01
N ILE A 53 -3.19 13.14 6.43
CA ILE A 53 -2.59 12.10 5.61
C ILE A 53 -3.49 10.85 5.71
N ARG A 54 -4.10 10.53 4.58
CA ARG A 54 -4.99 9.38 4.39
C ARG A 54 -4.33 8.28 3.56
N LEU A 55 -3.28 8.61 2.83
CA LEU A 55 -2.58 7.69 1.96
C LEU A 55 -1.09 7.82 2.19
N LEU A 56 -0.43 6.68 2.42
CA LEU A 56 1.01 6.60 2.55
C LEU A 56 1.53 5.68 1.46
N GLU A 57 2.42 6.20 0.61
CA GLU A 57 3.25 5.40 -0.27
C GLU A 57 4.65 5.31 0.35
N TYR A 58 5.06 4.08 0.62
CA TYR A 58 6.34 3.76 1.20
C TYR A 58 7.15 2.94 0.20
N VAL A 59 8.30 3.48 -0.20
CA VAL A 59 9.28 2.79 -1.03
C VAL A 59 10.60 2.79 -0.25
N PRO A 60 11.04 1.64 0.29
CA PRO A 60 12.30 1.58 1.03
C PRO A 60 13.47 1.90 0.10
N VAL A 61 14.11 3.05 0.29
CA VAL A 61 15.37 3.37 -0.42
C VAL A 61 16.56 2.65 0.24
N ASN A 62 16.46 2.37 1.54
CA ASN A 62 17.49 1.73 2.33
C ASN A 62 16.82 0.82 3.37
N LEU A 63 17.17 -0.47 3.36
CA LEU A 63 16.66 -1.48 4.29
C LEU A 63 16.90 -1.14 5.77
N ASN A 64 17.79 -0.19 6.07
CA ASN A 64 18.05 0.26 7.43
C ASN A 64 17.07 1.33 7.95
N GLN A 65 16.16 1.84 7.12
CA GLN A 65 15.13 2.79 7.55
C GLN A 65 13.91 2.02 8.05
N ASP A 66 13.70 2.04 9.36
CA ASP A 66 12.49 1.49 9.98
C ASP A 66 11.28 2.42 9.71
N PRO A 67 10.27 1.99 8.93
CA PRO A 67 9.09 2.82 8.65
C PRO A 67 8.05 2.78 9.78
N THR A 68 8.24 1.93 10.80
CA THR A 68 7.31 1.76 11.93
C THR A 68 6.87 3.10 12.54
N PRO A 69 7.77 4.06 12.85
CA PRO A 69 7.35 5.28 13.54
C PRO A 69 6.38 6.13 12.71
N ILE A 70 6.54 6.16 11.38
CA ILE A 70 5.68 6.93 10.48
C ILE A 70 4.34 6.22 10.30
N ILE A 71 4.36 4.92 10.05
CA ILE A 71 3.12 4.13 9.88
C ILE A 71 2.28 4.21 11.17
N CYS A 72 2.87 3.97 12.34
CA CYS A 72 2.18 4.05 13.62
C CYS A 72 1.66 5.46 13.93
N ALA A 73 2.39 6.52 13.56
CA ALA A 73 1.91 7.89 13.74
C ALA A 73 0.64 8.20 12.92
N LEU A 74 0.39 7.45 11.84
CA LEU A 74 -0.79 7.56 10.99
C LEU A 74 -1.89 6.55 11.31
N GLN A 75 -1.76 5.76 12.38
CA GLN A 75 -2.65 4.64 12.71
C GLN A 75 -4.15 4.99 12.63
N ASN A 76 -4.53 6.19 13.10
CA ASN A 76 -5.93 6.62 13.19
C ASN A 76 -6.43 7.42 11.97
N THR A 77 -5.59 7.64 10.97
CA THR A 77 -5.90 8.47 9.79
C THR A 77 -5.66 7.77 8.47
N LEU A 78 -4.79 6.77 8.45
CA LEU A 78 -4.41 6.04 7.25
C LEU A 78 -5.59 5.23 6.71
N GLU A 79 -5.91 5.46 5.43
CA GLU A 79 -6.95 4.78 4.66
C GLU A 79 -6.38 3.91 3.53
N GLY A 80 -5.21 4.29 3.02
CA GLY A 80 -4.45 3.50 2.04
C GLY A 80 -2.97 3.42 2.38
N LEU A 81 -2.41 2.21 2.25
CA LEU A 81 -0.97 1.98 2.34
C LEU A 81 -0.47 1.36 1.04
N PHE A 82 0.57 1.94 0.44
CA PHE A 82 1.18 1.42 -0.77
C PHE A 82 2.61 0.99 -0.44
N VAL A 83 2.91 -0.28 -0.70
CA VAL A 83 4.22 -0.90 -0.54
C VAL A 83 4.65 -1.53 -1.85
N THR A 84 5.92 -1.89 -1.97
CA THR A 84 6.43 -2.58 -3.16
C THR A 84 6.17 -4.08 -3.07
N SER A 85 6.45 -4.69 -1.92
CA SER A 85 6.38 -6.14 -1.73
C SER A 85 5.64 -6.53 -0.45
N LEU A 86 4.90 -7.64 -0.52
CA LEU A 86 4.31 -8.30 0.66
C LEU A 86 4.85 -9.72 0.86
N PRO A 87 4.96 -10.18 2.11
CA PRO A 87 4.70 -9.43 3.34
C PRO A 87 5.92 -8.60 3.83
N ASP A 88 7.06 -8.72 3.15
CA ASP A 88 8.37 -8.32 3.68
C ASP A 88 8.53 -6.83 4.01
N GLU A 89 7.81 -5.94 3.32
CA GLU A 89 7.92 -4.50 3.58
C GLU A 89 7.01 -4.00 4.72
N ILE A 90 6.21 -4.89 5.31
CA ILE A 90 5.43 -4.62 6.52
C ILE A 90 6.35 -4.89 7.71
N PRO A 91 6.67 -3.89 8.57
CA PRO A 91 7.47 -4.16 9.76
C PRO A 91 6.80 -5.16 10.71
N PRO A 92 7.57 -6.09 11.33
CA PRO A 92 7.01 -7.04 12.30
C PRO A 92 6.29 -6.40 13.48
N THR A 93 6.72 -5.19 13.85
CA THR A 93 6.10 -4.36 14.90
C THR A 93 4.67 -3.94 14.57
N ILE A 94 4.28 -3.86 13.29
CA ILE A 94 2.95 -3.41 12.88
C ILE A 94 1.97 -4.56 12.61
N TYR A 95 2.41 -5.82 12.57
CA TYR A 95 1.54 -6.98 12.31
C TYR A 95 0.32 -7.02 13.24
N ASN A 96 0.54 -6.71 14.51
CA ASN A 96 -0.50 -6.75 15.55
C ASN A 96 -1.14 -5.38 15.84
N VAL A 97 -0.82 -4.36 15.06
CA VAL A 97 -1.37 -3.01 15.22
C VAL A 97 -2.64 -2.89 14.36
N CYS A 98 -3.73 -2.42 14.98
CA CYS A 98 -4.98 -2.19 14.26
C CYS A 98 -5.01 -0.79 13.65
N PHE A 99 -5.33 -0.70 12.35
CA PHE A 99 -5.47 0.55 11.62
C PHE A 99 -6.96 0.75 11.28
N PRO A 100 -7.76 1.34 12.17
CA PRO A 100 -9.23 1.29 12.08
C PRO A 100 -9.81 1.90 10.79
N LYS A 101 -9.04 2.76 10.10
CA LYS A 101 -9.45 3.39 8.85
C LYS A 101 -8.77 2.81 7.61
N LEU A 102 -7.80 1.91 7.75
CA LEU A 102 -7.04 1.39 6.64
C LEU A 102 -7.90 0.39 5.88
N LYS A 103 -8.35 0.78 4.68
CA LYS A 103 -9.27 0.01 3.84
C LYS A 103 -8.63 -0.50 2.57
N SER A 104 -7.58 0.15 2.09
CA SER A 104 -6.89 -0.23 0.86
C SER A 104 -5.42 -0.53 1.11
N LEU A 105 -4.92 -1.57 0.47
CA LEU A 105 -3.50 -1.88 0.42
C LEU A 105 -3.08 -2.17 -1.02
N ARG A 106 -2.05 -1.45 -1.48
CA ARG A 106 -1.44 -1.67 -2.78
C ARG A 106 -0.07 -2.28 -2.62
N PHE A 107 0.23 -3.29 -3.41
CA PHE A 107 1.55 -3.93 -3.46
C PHE A 107 1.84 -4.47 -4.86
N MET A 108 3.08 -4.36 -5.32
CA MET A 108 3.44 -4.78 -6.68
C MET A 108 3.90 -6.23 -6.73
N LEU A 109 4.58 -6.68 -5.69
CA LEU A 109 5.20 -8.00 -5.60
C LEU A 109 4.65 -8.77 -4.40
N ILE A 110 4.66 -10.10 -4.50
CA ILE A 110 4.50 -11.01 -3.38
C ILE A 110 5.73 -11.88 -3.33
N ASP A 111 6.32 -12.05 -2.14
CA ASP A 111 7.31 -13.09 -1.95
C ASP A 111 6.64 -14.46 -2.01
N THR A 112 6.72 -15.10 -3.16
CA THR A 112 6.16 -16.44 -3.39
C THR A 112 6.92 -17.54 -2.64
N LEU A 113 8.14 -17.26 -2.14
CA LEU A 113 8.88 -18.21 -1.32
C LEU A 113 8.29 -18.30 0.09
N ALA A 114 7.58 -17.28 0.54
CA ALA A 114 7.01 -17.15 1.87
C ALA A 114 5.69 -17.91 2.06
N SER A 115 5.58 -19.16 1.57
CA SER A 115 4.48 -20.08 1.94
C SER A 115 3.05 -19.51 1.65
N PRO A 116 1.96 -20.14 2.10
CA PRO A 116 0.60 -19.59 1.95
C PRO A 116 0.46 -18.17 2.55
N PRO A 117 -0.61 -17.41 2.24
CA PRO A 117 -0.82 -16.05 2.78
C PRO A 117 -1.20 -16.04 4.27
N ILE A 118 -0.36 -16.62 5.14
CA ILE A 118 -0.51 -16.60 6.61
C ILE A 118 -0.48 -15.18 7.18
N TRP A 119 -0.03 -14.21 6.40
CA TRP A 119 -0.04 -12.80 6.77
C TRP A 119 -1.45 -12.20 6.75
N LEU A 120 -2.43 -12.82 6.08
CA LEU A 120 -3.83 -12.37 6.15
C LEU A 120 -4.42 -12.48 7.57
N GLU A 121 -3.84 -13.33 8.41
CA GLU A 121 -4.26 -13.50 9.80
C GLU A 121 -3.86 -12.31 10.69
N TRP A 122 -2.91 -11.47 10.26
CA TRP A 122 -2.40 -10.39 11.08
C TRP A 122 -3.47 -9.30 11.27
N SER A 123 -3.54 -8.72 12.47
CA SER A 123 -4.48 -7.64 12.81
C SER A 123 -4.42 -6.47 11.84
N PHE A 124 -3.24 -6.20 11.28
CA PHE A 124 -3.02 -5.19 10.24
C PHE A 124 -3.95 -5.35 9.02
N PHE A 125 -4.17 -6.59 8.57
CA PHE A 125 -4.95 -6.88 7.37
C PHE A 125 -6.46 -7.00 7.63
N GLN A 126 -6.86 -7.09 8.89
CA GLN A 126 -8.26 -7.34 9.26
C GLN A 126 -9.20 -6.20 8.88
N THR A 127 -8.71 -4.98 8.64
CA THR A 127 -9.55 -3.84 8.22
C THR A 127 -9.56 -3.62 6.71
N ILE A 128 -8.73 -4.35 5.96
CA ILE A 128 -8.56 -4.16 4.52
C ILE A 128 -9.77 -4.71 3.77
N GLU A 129 -10.28 -3.89 2.85
CA GLU A 129 -11.41 -4.22 1.98
C GLU A 129 -10.98 -4.37 0.52
N VAL A 130 -9.92 -3.67 0.12
CA VAL A 130 -9.44 -3.64 -1.26
C VAL A 130 -7.96 -3.93 -1.33
N PHE A 131 -7.60 -4.98 -2.07
CA PHE A 131 -6.22 -5.19 -2.52
C PHE A 131 -6.04 -4.71 -3.95
N ILE A 132 -4.88 -4.09 -4.18
CA ILE A 132 -4.48 -3.60 -5.50
C ILE A 132 -3.10 -4.16 -5.78
N THR A 133 -2.97 -4.94 -6.86
CA THR A 133 -1.70 -5.61 -7.12
C THR A 133 -1.38 -5.79 -8.60
N SER A 134 -0.12 -6.08 -8.91
CA SER A 134 0.32 -6.36 -10.27
C SER A 134 -0.20 -7.72 -10.72
N TYR A 135 -0.91 -7.73 -11.85
CA TYR A 135 -1.36 -8.98 -12.47
C TYR A 135 -0.18 -9.86 -12.88
N SER A 136 0.79 -9.30 -13.60
CA SER A 136 1.93 -10.04 -14.14
C SER A 136 2.77 -10.70 -13.05
N ASP A 137 2.92 -10.04 -11.91
CA ASP A 137 3.82 -10.49 -10.85
C ASP A 137 3.13 -11.36 -9.79
N THR A 138 1.80 -11.33 -9.69
CA THR A 138 1.09 -12.02 -8.59
C THR A 138 -0.01 -12.98 -9.04
N ARG A 139 -0.30 -13.09 -10.35
CA ARG A 139 -1.37 -13.98 -10.88
C ARG A 139 -1.23 -15.41 -10.37
N ASP A 140 -0.07 -16.03 -10.57
CA ASP A 140 0.11 -17.46 -10.28
C ASP A 140 -0.07 -17.75 -8.78
N TYR A 141 0.44 -16.84 -7.93
CA TYR A 141 0.26 -16.91 -6.48
C TYR A 141 -1.22 -16.87 -6.09
N TRP A 142 -1.98 -15.90 -6.61
CA TRP A 142 -3.39 -15.76 -6.27
C TRP A 142 -4.24 -16.87 -6.88
N TYR A 143 -3.91 -17.34 -8.08
CA TYR A 143 -4.59 -18.47 -8.70
C TYR A 143 -4.43 -19.73 -7.85
N GLU A 144 -3.21 -20.06 -7.42
CA GLU A 144 -2.93 -21.20 -6.53
C GLU A 144 -3.60 -21.02 -5.17
N THR A 145 -3.56 -19.82 -4.61
CA THR A 145 -4.19 -19.53 -3.32
C THR A 145 -5.71 -19.72 -3.36
N MET A 146 -6.36 -19.25 -4.44
CA MET A 146 -7.82 -19.29 -4.58
C MET A 146 -8.36 -20.67 -4.93
N THR A 147 -7.59 -21.46 -5.70
CA THR A 147 -8.03 -22.76 -6.21
C THR A 147 -7.44 -23.95 -5.45
N GLY A 148 -6.36 -23.75 -4.71
CA GLY A 148 -5.61 -24.79 -4.01
C GLY A 148 -6.12 -25.08 -2.60
N SER A 149 -5.31 -25.87 -1.88
CA SER A 149 -5.55 -26.28 -0.49
C SER A 149 -5.51 -25.12 0.51
N ASN A 150 -5.02 -23.95 0.09
CA ASN A 150 -4.85 -22.77 0.92
C ASN A 150 -6.01 -21.78 0.83
N SER A 151 -7.05 -22.11 0.06
CA SER A 151 -8.22 -21.24 -0.14
C SER A 151 -8.92 -20.85 1.17
N TYR A 152 -8.85 -21.70 2.21
CA TYR A 152 -9.39 -21.37 3.54
C TYR A 152 -8.72 -20.16 4.20
N LEU A 153 -7.48 -19.81 3.83
CA LEU A 153 -6.79 -18.64 4.37
C LEU A 153 -7.41 -17.33 3.89
N ILE A 154 -8.05 -17.34 2.72
CA ILE A 154 -8.78 -16.18 2.22
C ILE A 154 -9.97 -15.85 3.11
N ALA A 155 -10.62 -16.86 3.68
CA ALA A 155 -11.73 -16.65 4.62
C ALA A 155 -11.30 -15.95 5.92
N GLN A 156 -9.99 -15.85 6.20
CA GLN A 156 -9.47 -15.09 7.35
C GLN A 156 -9.43 -13.59 7.09
N ALA A 157 -9.46 -13.17 5.83
CA ALA A 157 -9.56 -11.76 5.45
C ALA A 157 -11.04 -11.36 5.40
N VAL A 158 -11.69 -11.34 6.56
CA VAL A 158 -13.16 -11.25 6.68
C VAL A 158 -13.79 -9.99 6.07
N ASN A 159 -13.01 -8.91 5.96
CA ASN A 159 -13.47 -7.64 5.39
C ASN A 159 -13.05 -7.47 3.92
N LEU A 160 -12.29 -8.40 3.36
CA LEU A 160 -11.77 -8.29 2.00
C LEU A 160 -12.90 -8.50 1.00
N LYS A 161 -13.24 -7.44 0.27
CA LYS A 161 -14.35 -7.40 -0.68
C LYS A 161 -13.89 -7.41 -2.12
N LYS A 162 -12.73 -6.83 -2.43
CA LYS A 162 -12.32 -6.59 -3.81
C LYS A 162 -10.82 -6.73 -4.05
N PHE A 163 -10.48 -7.27 -5.22
CA PHE A 163 -9.16 -7.24 -5.82
C PHE A 163 -9.18 -6.43 -7.11
N ILE A 164 -8.14 -5.63 -7.28
CA ILE A 164 -7.90 -4.84 -8.47
C ILE A 164 -6.52 -5.21 -9.00
N PHE A 165 -6.49 -5.87 -10.15
CA PHE A 165 -5.26 -6.27 -10.82
C PHE A 165 -4.82 -5.21 -11.82
N PHE A 166 -3.62 -4.69 -11.64
CA PHE A 166 -2.98 -3.78 -12.55
C PHE A 166 -2.26 -4.56 -13.65
N THR A 167 -2.59 -4.26 -14.91
CA THR A 167 -2.10 -5.02 -16.08
C THR A 167 -0.94 -4.34 -16.82
N GLY A 168 -0.58 -3.10 -16.45
CA GLY A 168 0.46 -2.33 -17.14
C GLY A 168 -0.05 -1.55 -18.34
N GLU A 169 0.86 -0.83 -19.00
CA GLU A 169 0.59 -0.20 -20.30
C GLU A 169 0.39 -1.29 -21.36
N GLY A 170 -0.84 -1.46 -21.85
CA GLY A 170 -1.14 -2.48 -22.85
C GLY A 170 -2.62 -2.80 -23.04
N GLU A 171 -2.89 -3.86 -23.81
CA GLU A 171 -4.25 -4.36 -24.04
C GLU A 171 -4.89 -4.86 -22.74
N ILE A 172 -6.20 -4.64 -22.63
CA ILE A 172 -7.00 -5.09 -21.50
C ILE A 172 -6.99 -6.62 -21.48
N LEU A 173 -6.24 -7.20 -20.53
CA LEU A 173 -6.25 -8.62 -20.27
C LEU A 173 -7.43 -8.96 -19.36
N TRP A 174 -8.25 -9.93 -19.79
CA TRP A 174 -9.34 -10.49 -19.00
C TRP A 174 -9.00 -11.94 -18.66
N ASP A 175 -8.84 -12.23 -17.37
CA ASP A 175 -8.71 -13.59 -16.85
C ASP A 175 -10.03 -13.99 -16.18
N PHE A 176 -10.92 -14.59 -16.96
CA PHE A 176 -12.25 -15.00 -16.48
C PHE A 176 -12.17 -16.11 -15.43
N ASP A 177 -11.16 -16.96 -15.49
CA ASP A 177 -10.98 -18.06 -14.55
C ASP A 177 -10.57 -17.52 -13.18
N LEU A 178 -9.63 -16.57 -13.15
CA LEU A 178 -9.26 -15.88 -11.91
C LEU A 178 -10.46 -15.12 -11.33
N VAL A 179 -11.21 -14.38 -12.15
CA VAL A 179 -12.42 -13.68 -11.69
C VAL A 179 -13.45 -14.64 -11.09
N ALA A 180 -13.67 -15.79 -11.73
CA ALA A 180 -14.57 -16.82 -11.23
C ALA A 180 -14.07 -17.42 -9.89
N ALA A 181 -12.76 -17.63 -9.76
CA ALA A 181 -12.14 -18.13 -8.53
C ALA A 181 -12.34 -17.16 -7.36
N PHE A 182 -12.10 -15.86 -7.55
CA PHE A 182 -12.38 -14.84 -6.52
C PHE A 182 -13.87 -14.78 -6.17
N LYS A 183 -14.74 -14.82 -7.18
CA LYS A 183 -16.19 -14.77 -6.98
C LYS A 183 -16.72 -15.97 -6.17
N ALA A 184 -16.10 -17.15 -6.32
CA ALA A 184 -16.45 -18.32 -5.52
C ALA A 184 -16.24 -18.11 -4.01
N HIS A 185 -15.36 -17.18 -3.63
CA HIS A 185 -15.11 -16.75 -2.25
C HIS A 185 -15.88 -15.47 -1.86
N GLY A 186 -16.80 -15.00 -2.70
CA GLY A 186 -17.56 -13.76 -2.45
C GLY A 186 -16.76 -12.48 -2.67
N ILE A 187 -15.58 -12.57 -3.30
CA ILE A 187 -14.68 -11.44 -3.52
C ILE A 187 -14.83 -10.95 -4.96
N GLY A 188 -15.01 -9.65 -5.15
CA GLY A 188 -14.99 -9.02 -6.46
C GLY A 188 -13.57 -8.97 -7.04
N CYS A 189 -13.42 -9.18 -8.34
CA CYS A 189 -12.13 -9.10 -9.02
C CYS A 189 -12.28 -8.32 -10.33
N CYS A 190 -11.41 -7.35 -10.56
CA CYS A 190 -11.37 -6.58 -11.80
C CYS A 190 -9.94 -6.23 -12.22
N PHE A 191 -9.78 -5.87 -13.48
CA PHE A 191 -8.50 -5.48 -14.08
C PHE A 191 -8.52 -3.99 -14.44
N SER A 192 -7.39 -3.32 -14.25
CA SER A 192 -7.17 -1.94 -14.69
C SER A 192 -5.80 -1.79 -15.34
N THR A 193 -5.67 -0.89 -16.31
CA THR A 193 -4.39 -0.54 -16.94
C THR A 193 -3.72 0.64 -16.23
N GLU A 194 -4.53 1.54 -15.67
CA GLU A 194 -4.09 2.70 -14.89
C GLU A 194 -5.02 2.92 -13.70
N MET A 195 -4.48 3.45 -12.60
CA MET A 195 -5.32 3.90 -11.49
C MET A 195 -4.64 5.03 -10.72
N SER A 196 -5.29 6.16 -10.66
CA SER A 196 -4.92 7.29 -9.82
C SER A 196 -5.25 7.01 -8.35
N HIS A 197 -4.55 7.68 -7.44
CA HIS A 197 -4.85 7.65 -6.00
C HIS A 197 -6.31 8.01 -5.68
N THR A 198 -6.90 8.91 -6.48
CA THR A 198 -8.29 9.34 -6.33
C THR A 198 -9.29 8.27 -6.72
N GLU A 199 -9.01 7.49 -7.76
CA GLU A 199 -9.85 6.36 -8.16
C GLU A 199 -9.79 5.24 -7.11
N ILE A 200 -8.61 4.97 -6.55
CA ILE A 200 -8.44 4.00 -5.45
C ILE A 200 -9.34 4.34 -4.26
N LEU A 201 -9.28 5.60 -3.81
CA LEU A 201 -10.11 6.06 -2.69
C LEU A 201 -11.61 6.11 -3.04
N SER A 202 -11.95 6.24 -4.32
CA SER A 202 -13.34 6.23 -4.77
C SER A 202 -13.91 4.81 -4.77
N CYS A 203 -13.12 3.82 -5.21
CA CYS A 203 -13.51 2.40 -5.13
C CYS A 203 -13.81 1.96 -3.70
N VAL A 204 -13.06 2.42 -2.70
CA VAL A 204 -13.35 2.12 -1.30
C VAL A 204 -14.69 2.72 -0.88
N LYS A 205 -14.97 3.98 -1.25
CA LYS A 205 -16.22 4.66 -0.87
C LYS A 205 -17.45 4.08 -1.55
N GLU A 206 -17.32 3.58 -2.77
CA GLU A 206 -18.43 2.94 -3.48
C GLU A 206 -18.91 1.69 -2.74
N LEU A 207 -17.99 0.93 -2.14
CA LEU A 207 -18.31 -0.25 -1.33
C LEU A 207 -19.11 0.11 -0.07
N ASP A 208 -18.82 1.24 0.57
CA ASP A 208 -19.56 1.72 1.75
C ASP A 208 -21.02 2.10 1.41
N ILE A 209 -21.30 2.51 0.16
CA ILE A 209 -22.63 2.94 -0.29
C ILE A 209 -23.50 1.72 -0.59
N GLU A 210 -22.94 0.66 -1.18
CA GLU A 210 -23.65 -0.57 -1.51
C GLU A 210 -24.12 -1.32 -0.25
N GLU A 211 -23.41 -1.20 0.88
CA GLU A 211 -23.80 -1.84 2.16
C GLU A 211 -24.95 -1.13 2.90
N GLN A 212 -25.34 0.08 2.48
CA GLN A 212 -26.40 0.87 3.11
C GLN A 212 -27.76 0.74 2.41
N GLN A 213 -27.86 -0.06 1.34
CA GLN A 213 -29.08 -0.31 0.56
C GLN A 213 -29.62 -1.72 0.82
#